data_AF-A0A812MKD4-F1
#
_entry.id   AF-A0A812MKD4-F1
#
_cell.length_a   1.000
_cell.length_b   1.000
_cell.length_c   1.000
_cell.angle_alpha   90.00
_cell.angle_beta   90.00
_cell.angle_gamma   90.00
#
_symmetry.space_group_name_H-M   'P 1'
#
loop_
_entity.id
_entity.type
_entity.pdbx_description
1 polymer ?
#
loop_
_entity_poly.entity_id
_entity_poly.type
_entity_poly.pdbx_seq_one_letter_code
_entity_poly.pdbx_strand_id
1 'polypeptide(L)'
;TFHWTAEENFESIVESNLRVPSADPAGVKKKHGAAFGRGIYTCPDYKMAKEDFSYGASATFACLALVGRQKVRHHGKGHGLSESHGAEFDSVLGRMPGRNCATWVLPASDQILPCFLVDEVALPAAVAKLRQAVALIREPWPTKPTSPPREAPEEDQHLAQFQKL
;
A
#
# COMPACT_ATOMS: atom_id res chain seq x y z
N THR A 1 -9.49 -0.53 1.32
CA THR A 1 -9.57 0.84 1.86
C THR A 1 -10.05 1.76 0.76
N PHE A 2 -10.45 2.99 1.06
CA PHE A 2 -11.05 3.92 0.11
C PHE A 2 -10.29 5.24 0.09
N HIS A 3 -10.03 5.77 -1.11
CA HIS A 3 -9.41 7.06 -1.33
C HIS A 3 -10.34 7.93 -2.19
N TRP A 4 -10.98 8.88 -1.54
CA TRP A 4 -11.78 9.90 -2.19
C TRP A 4 -10.91 11.09 -2.61
N THR A 5 -11.23 11.64 -3.77
CA THR A 5 -10.59 12.81 -4.36
C THR A 5 -11.54 13.41 -5.40
N ALA A 6 -11.26 14.63 -5.86
CA ALA A 6 -12.00 15.23 -6.96
C ALA A 6 -11.79 14.46 -8.28
N GLU A 7 -12.82 14.42 -9.14
CA GLU A 7 -12.83 13.64 -10.39
C GLU A 7 -11.70 14.05 -11.35
N GLU A 8 -11.29 15.32 -11.33
CA GLU A 8 -10.15 15.86 -12.09
C GLU A 8 -8.82 15.12 -11.83
N ASN A 9 -8.71 14.38 -10.72
CA ASN A 9 -7.51 13.64 -10.37
C ASN A 9 -7.53 12.17 -10.85
N PHE A 10 -8.67 11.65 -11.35
CA PHE A 10 -8.82 10.22 -11.62
C PHE A 10 -7.85 9.71 -12.67
N GLU A 11 -7.77 10.36 -13.82
CA GLU A 11 -6.88 9.97 -14.92
C GLU A 11 -5.42 9.92 -14.45
N SER A 12 -4.94 10.98 -13.80
CA SER A 12 -3.57 11.02 -13.27
C SER A 12 -3.29 9.91 -12.27
N ILE A 13 -4.26 9.55 -11.41
CA ILE A 13 -4.08 8.47 -10.43
C ILE A 13 -4.05 7.10 -11.11
N VAL A 14 -4.89 6.88 -12.14
CA VAL A 14 -4.89 5.64 -12.91
C VAL A 14 -3.55 5.45 -13.64
N GLU A 15 -3.01 6.52 -14.22
CA GLU A 15 -1.75 6.46 -14.99
C GLU A 15 -0.49 6.41 -14.12
N SER A 16 -0.50 7.09 -12.97
CA SER A 16 0.73 7.34 -12.18
C SER A 16 0.67 6.87 -10.73
N ASN A 17 -0.40 6.17 -10.34
CA ASN A 17 -0.73 5.81 -8.96
C ASN A 17 -0.96 7.03 -8.05
N LEU A 18 -1.39 6.79 -6.81
CA LEU A 18 -1.44 7.80 -5.76
C LEU A 18 -0.03 8.21 -5.36
N ARG A 19 0.21 9.52 -5.27
CA ARG A 19 1.51 10.09 -4.94
C ARG A 19 1.47 10.86 -3.63
N VAL A 20 2.56 10.77 -2.87
CA VAL A 20 2.75 11.55 -1.64
C VAL A 20 2.92 13.03 -2.02
N PRO A 21 2.20 13.96 -1.36
CA PRO A 21 2.38 15.38 -1.64
C PRO A 21 3.83 15.81 -1.46
N SER A 22 4.34 16.61 -2.38
CA SER A 22 5.74 17.06 -2.43
C SER A 22 5.83 18.58 -2.37
N ALA A 23 6.98 19.09 -1.92
CA ALA A 23 7.32 20.51 -2.05
C ALA A 23 7.88 20.84 -3.46
N ASP A 24 8.23 19.82 -4.24
CA ASP A 24 8.66 19.94 -5.62
C ASP A 24 7.55 20.57 -6.48
N PRO A 25 7.82 21.64 -7.24
CA PRO A 25 6.88 22.23 -8.19
C PRO A 25 6.27 21.26 -9.19
N ALA A 26 6.98 20.19 -9.57
CA ALA A 26 6.51 19.14 -10.47
C ALA A 26 5.72 18.02 -9.75
N GLY A 27 5.70 18.03 -8.42
CA GLY A 27 5.01 17.05 -7.60
C GLY A 27 3.54 17.40 -7.32
N VAL A 28 2.82 16.46 -6.68
CA VAL A 28 1.45 16.70 -6.22
C VAL A 28 1.49 17.73 -5.09
N LYS A 29 0.90 18.91 -5.34
CA LYS A 29 0.86 19.98 -4.35
C LYS A 29 -0.17 19.68 -3.26
N LYS A 30 0.20 20.03 -2.02
CA LYS A 30 -0.72 19.98 -0.88
C LYS A 30 -1.79 21.08 -1.03
N LYS A 31 -3.04 20.71 -1.34
CA LYS A 31 -4.17 21.64 -1.46
C LYS A 31 -4.80 22.03 -0.11
N HIS A 32 -4.71 21.15 0.90
CA HIS A 32 -5.30 21.34 2.23
C HIS A 32 -4.35 20.96 3.37
N GLY A 33 -4.70 21.32 4.61
CA GLY A 33 -3.96 20.93 5.81
C GLY A 33 -3.77 19.40 5.91
N ALA A 34 -2.66 18.97 6.52
CA ALA A 34 -2.33 17.56 6.69
C ALA A 34 -2.52 17.19 8.16
N ALA A 35 -3.75 16.82 8.53
CA ALA A 35 -4.21 16.63 9.92
C ALA A 35 -3.36 15.66 10.77
N PHE A 36 -2.63 14.75 10.12
CA PHE A 36 -1.82 13.71 10.74
C PHE A 36 -0.40 13.67 10.14
N GLY A 37 -0.02 14.72 9.42
CA GLY A 37 1.24 14.81 8.70
C GLY A 37 1.15 14.42 7.22
N ARG A 38 2.26 14.63 6.49
CA ARG A 38 2.35 14.42 5.05
C ARG A 38 2.27 12.93 4.69
N GLY A 39 1.42 12.58 3.73
CA GLY A 39 1.28 11.24 3.18
C GLY A 39 0.00 11.09 2.35
N ILE A 40 -0.26 9.87 1.89
CA ILE A 40 -1.48 9.51 1.18
C ILE A 40 -2.54 9.09 2.21
N TYR A 41 -3.68 9.76 2.17
CA TYR A 41 -4.77 9.54 3.11
C TYR A 41 -5.76 8.50 2.57
N THR A 42 -6.14 7.52 3.38
CA THR A 42 -7.16 6.54 3.00
C THR A 42 -7.94 6.08 4.24
N CYS A 43 -9.17 5.61 4.03
CA CYS A 43 -10.07 5.19 5.10
C CYS A 43 -10.69 3.82 4.78
N PRO A 44 -10.75 2.87 5.74
CA PRO A 44 -11.42 1.60 5.50
C PRO A 44 -12.95 1.74 5.42
N ASP A 45 -13.53 2.86 5.86
CA ASP A 45 -14.95 3.17 5.74
C ASP A 45 -15.21 4.06 4.50
N TYR A 46 -16.01 3.54 3.57
CA TYR A 46 -16.41 4.21 2.34
C TYR A 46 -17.19 5.51 2.58
N LYS A 47 -18.16 5.49 3.51
CA LYS A 47 -19.09 6.59 3.76
C LYS A 47 -18.39 7.73 4.48
N MET A 48 -17.63 7.41 5.53
CA MET A 48 -16.95 8.44 6.33
C MET A 48 -16.00 9.29 5.48
N ALA A 49 -15.29 8.70 4.53
CA ALA A 49 -14.37 9.47 3.70
C ALA A 49 -15.06 10.25 2.57
N LYS A 50 -16.31 9.89 2.21
CA LYS A 50 -17.05 10.55 1.13
C LYS A 50 -17.40 11.99 1.49
N GLU A 51 -17.94 12.21 2.70
CA GLU A 51 -18.44 13.51 3.14
C GLU A 51 -17.34 14.59 3.17
N ASP A 52 -16.11 14.22 3.50
CA ASP A 52 -15.01 15.18 3.65
C ASP A 52 -14.13 15.35 2.41
N PHE A 53 -14.04 14.30 1.58
CA PHE A 53 -12.96 14.21 0.58
C PHE A 53 -13.45 13.88 -0.83
N SER A 54 -14.75 13.71 -1.07
CA SER A 54 -15.26 13.47 -2.42
C SER A 54 -15.14 14.70 -3.32
N TYR A 55 -15.24 15.91 -2.77
CA TYR A 55 -15.26 17.16 -3.54
C TYR A 55 -16.30 17.13 -4.68
N GLY A 56 -17.45 16.50 -4.44
CA GLY A 56 -18.52 16.35 -5.44
C GLY A 56 -18.37 15.13 -6.35
N ALA A 57 -17.28 14.37 -6.25
CA ALA A 57 -17.10 13.15 -7.01
C ALA A 57 -18.14 12.08 -6.68
N SER A 58 -18.60 11.39 -7.72
CA SER A 58 -19.57 10.29 -7.62
C SER A 58 -18.93 8.93 -7.32
N ALA A 59 -17.61 8.81 -7.56
CA ALA A 59 -16.85 7.58 -7.41
C ALA A 59 -15.59 7.76 -6.55
N THR A 60 -15.07 6.65 -6.02
CA THR A 60 -13.87 6.61 -5.18
C THR A 60 -12.94 5.48 -5.62
N PHE A 61 -11.66 5.58 -5.27
CA PHE A 61 -10.75 4.46 -5.45
C PHE A 61 -10.90 3.47 -4.30
N ALA A 62 -11.24 2.23 -4.62
CA ALA A 62 -11.12 1.09 -3.72
C ALA A 62 -9.71 0.48 -3.88
N CYS A 63 -8.92 0.54 -2.80
CA CYS A 63 -7.50 0.24 -2.82
C CYS A 63 -7.12 -0.95 -1.90
N LEU A 64 -6.03 -1.62 -2.26
CA LEU A 64 -5.21 -2.39 -1.33
C LEU A 64 -4.18 -1.46 -0.69
N ALA A 65 -3.91 -1.65 0.61
CA ALA A 65 -2.93 -0.83 1.34
C ALA A 65 -2.04 -1.70 2.23
N LEU A 66 -0.75 -1.40 2.23
CA LEU A 66 0.29 -2.01 3.04
C LEU A 66 0.60 -1.09 4.24
N VAL A 67 -0.14 -1.29 5.31
CA VAL A 67 -0.09 -0.40 6.49
C VAL A 67 1.10 -0.68 7.42
N GLY A 68 1.64 -1.90 7.40
CA GLY A 68 2.74 -2.32 8.29
C GLY A 68 2.49 -1.98 9.77
N ARG A 69 3.55 -1.61 10.48
CA ARG A 69 3.50 -1.14 11.87
C ARG A 69 2.95 0.28 11.90
N GLN A 70 1.90 0.50 12.69
CA GLN A 70 1.17 1.77 12.68
C GLN A 70 1.45 2.60 13.93
N LYS A 71 1.76 3.89 13.74
CA LYS A 71 1.77 4.87 14.84
C LYS A 71 0.40 5.50 15.00
N VAL A 72 -0.21 5.36 16.18
CA VAL A 72 -1.47 6.06 16.48
C VAL A 72 -1.21 7.55 16.68
N ARG A 73 -2.02 8.41 16.04
CA ARG A 73 -1.97 9.86 16.22
C ARG A 73 -3.36 10.46 16.38
N HIS A 74 -3.46 11.45 17.25
CA HIS A 74 -4.67 12.24 17.44
C HIS A 74 -4.54 13.59 16.72
N HIS A 75 -5.67 14.12 16.26
CA HIS A 75 -5.75 15.40 15.55
C HIS A 75 -5.02 16.52 16.31
N GLY A 76 -4.29 17.38 15.58
CA GLY A 76 -3.59 18.54 16.14
C GLY A 76 -2.17 18.27 16.67
N LYS A 77 -1.64 17.05 16.51
CA LYS A 77 -0.26 16.71 16.90
C LYS A 77 0.58 16.19 15.71
N GLY A 78 1.33 17.10 15.08
CA GLY A 78 2.65 16.77 14.51
C GLY A 78 2.86 16.72 12.99
N HIS A 79 4.13 16.88 12.64
CA HIS A 79 4.82 16.72 11.35
C HIS A 79 4.68 15.30 10.75
N GLY A 80 4.84 15.11 9.43
CA GLY A 80 4.76 13.79 8.78
C GLY A 80 5.64 12.70 9.40
N LEU A 81 5.33 11.41 9.19
CA LEU A 81 6.19 10.30 9.64
C LEU A 81 7.62 10.45 9.12
N SER A 82 7.77 10.92 7.87
CA SER A 82 9.09 11.13 7.24
C SER A 82 9.96 12.17 7.95
N GLU A 83 9.41 12.98 8.87
CA GLU A 83 10.12 14.11 9.46
C GLU A 83 10.58 13.85 10.91
N SER A 84 10.21 12.74 11.56
CA SER A 84 10.42 12.66 13.03
C SER A 84 10.55 11.29 13.69
N HIS A 85 10.42 10.15 12.98
CA HIS A 85 10.11 8.86 13.66
C HIS A 85 11.02 7.67 13.33
N GLY A 86 12.03 7.82 12.47
CA GLY A 86 12.91 6.69 12.11
C GLY A 86 12.18 5.50 11.46
N ALA A 87 12.86 4.36 11.36
CA ALA A 87 12.37 3.13 10.70
C ALA A 87 11.41 2.26 11.56
N GLU A 88 10.85 2.81 12.64
CA GLU A 88 10.04 2.05 13.61
C GLU A 88 8.61 1.80 13.16
N PHE A 89 8.04 2.73 12.37
CA PHE A 89 6.66 2.68 11.92
C PHE A 89 6.59 2.87 10.41
N ASP A 90 5.66 2.15 9.79
CA ASP A 90 5.47 2.11 8.35
C ASP A 90 4.26 2.98 7.92
N SER A 91 3.31 3.26 8.82
CA SER A 91 2.17 4.18 8.55
C SER A 91 1.61 4.86 9.81
N VAL A 92 0.74 5.86 9.63
CA VAL A 92 -0.02 6.49 10.72
C VAL A 92 -1.46 5.96 10.76
N LEU A 93 -1.95 5.68 11.96
CA LEU A 93 -3.36 5.50 12.27
C LEU A 93 -3.90 6.79 12.91
N GLY A 94 -4.44 7.68 12.09
CA GLY A 94 -5.04 8.95 12.49
C GLY A 94 -6.42 8.77 13.11
N ARG A 95 -6.63 9.30 14.31
CA ARG A 95 -7.90 9.29 15.03
C ARG A 95 -8.37 10.71 15.31
N MET A 96 -9.60 11.02 14.93
CA MET A 96 -10.25 12.30 15.26
C MET A 96 -11.37 12.09 16.27
N PRO A 97 -11.51 12.98 17.27
CA PRO A 97 -12.70 13.01 18.11
C PRO A 97 -13.97 13.11 17.26
N GLY A 98 -15.02 12.36 17.62
CA GLY A 98 -16.30 12.38 16.90
C GLY A 98 -16.31 11.59 15.59
N ARG A 99 -15.22 10.88 15.23
CA ARG A 99 -15.19 9.96 14.10
C ARG A 99 -15.05 8.51 14.55
N ASN A 100 -15.95 7.66 14.04
CA ASN A 100 -16.00 6.24 14.33
C ASN A 100 -14.99 5.40 13.51
N CYS A 101 -14.33 5.99 12.52
CA CYS A 101 -13.32 5.31 11.71
C CYS A 101 -11.98 6.05 11.75
N ALA A 102 -10.90 5.28 11.79
CA ALA A 102 -9.56 5.80 11.73
C ALA A 102 -9.10 5.99 10.28
N THR A 103 -8.29 7.00 10.04
CA THR A 103 -7.68 7.29 8.73
C THR A 103 -6.26 6.76 8.71
N TRP A 104 -5.88 6.05 7.66
CA TRP A 104 -4.49 5.69 7.42
C TRP A 104 -3.78 6.79 6.64
N VAL A 105 -2.55 7.10 7.04
CA VAL A 105 -1.66 7.98 6.28
C VAL A 105 -0.40 7.21 5.91
N LEU A 106 -0.21 7.02 4.61
CA LEU A 106 0.86 6.22 4.03
C LEU A 106 1.99 7.15 3.54
N PRO A 107 3.23 7.01 4.05
CA PRO A 107 4.33 7.88 3.69
C PRO A 107 4.93 7.61 2.31
N ALA A 108 4.59 6.50 1.65
CA ALA A 108 5.11 6.13 0.34
C ALA A 108 4.02 5.61 -0.62
N SER A 109 4.22 5.86 -1.92
CA SER A 109 3.27 5.52 -2.99
C SER A 109 3.15 4.00 -3.24
N ASP A 110 4.20 3.24 -2.97
CA ASP A 110 4.26 1.78 -3.09
C ASP A 110 3.42 1.05 -2.02
N GLN A 111 3.00 1.75 -0.97
CA GLN A 111 2.14 1.21 0.07
C GLN A 111 0.66 1.18 -0.31
N ILE A 112 0.28 1.71 -1.48
CA ILE A 112 -1.11 1.73 -1.91
C ILE A 112 -1.24 1.38 -3.39
N LEU A 113 -2.24 0.56 -3.68
CA LEU A 113 -2.62 0.18 -5.03
C LEU A 113 -4.12 0.46 -5.21
N PRO A 114 -4.49 1.50 -5.97
CA PRO A 114 -5.84 1.67 -6.49
C PRO A 114 -6.17 0.49 -7.39
N CYS A 115 -7.21 -0.27 -7.04
CA CYS A 115 -7.59 -1.46 -7.81
C CYS A 115 -8.84 -1.22 -8.65
N PHE A 116 -9.79 -0.44 -8.11
CA PHE A 116 -11.06 -0.15 -8.77
C PHE A 116 -11.44 1.30 -8.52
N LEU A 117 -11.91 1.99 -9.55
CA LEU A 117 -12.69 3.22 -9.40
C LEU A 117 -14.16 2.81 -9.33
N VAL A 118 -14.84 3.11 -8.23
CA VAL A 118 -16.16 2.55 -7.92
C VAL A 118 -17.12 3.61 -7.41
N ASP A 119 -18.37 3.50 -7.84
CA ASP A 119 -19.52 4.17 -7.24
C ASP A 119 -20.19 3.27 -6.18
N GLU A 120 -21.33 3.72 -5.66
CA GLU A 120 -22.11 2.96 -4.65
C GLU A 120 -22.64 1.63 -5.19
N VAL A 121 -22.93 1.54 -6.49
CA VAL A 121 -23.49 0.34 -7.12
C VAL A 121 -22.42 -0.74 -7.25
N ALA A 122 -21.22 -0.38 -7.69
CA ALA A 122 -20.11 -1.31 -7.89
C ALA A 122 -19.37 -1.67 -6.59
N LEU A 123 -19.54 -0.87 -5.51
CA LEU A 123 -18.83 -1.02 -4.25
C LEU A 123 -18.85 -2.45 -3.66
N PRO A 124 -20.00 -3.16 -3.56
CA PRO A 124 -20.02 -4.50 -2.97
C PRO A 124 -19.17 -5.51 -3.74
N ALA A 125 -19.21 -5.45 -5.08
CA ALA A 125 -18.44 -6.33 -5.95
C ALA A 125 -16.94 -6.08 -5.84
N ALA A 126 -16.52 -4.81 -5.83
CA ALA A 126 -15.12 -4.45 -5.66
C ALA A 126 -14.58 -4.85 -4.28
N VAL A 127 -15.35 -4.65 -3.21
CA VAL A 127 -14.96 -5.10 -1.85
C VAL A 127 -14.80 -6.62 -1.80
N ALA A 128 -15.68 -7.37 -2.45
CA ALA A 128 -15.56 -8.83 -2.53
C ALA A 128 -14.26 -9.25 -3.23
N LYS A 129 -13.89 -8.60 -4.35
CA LYS A 129 -12.63 -8.86 -5.07
C LYS A 129 -11.39 -8.48 -4.27
N LEU A 130 -11.41 -7.34 -3.60
CA LEU A 130 -10.32 -6.92 -2.70
C LEU A 130 -10.14 -7.92 -1.55
N ARG A 131 -11.22 -8.45 -0.97
CA ARG A 131 -11.13 -9.48 0.08
C ARG A 131 -10.52 -10.78 -0.45
N GLN A 132 -10.86 -11.19 -1.67
CA GLN A 132 -10.24 -12.35 -2.31
C GLN A 132 -8.74 -12.14 -2.52
N ALA A 133 -8.33 -10.96 -3.01
CA ALA A 133 -6.92 -10.61 -3.17
C ALA A 133 -6.18 -10.62 -1.83
N VAL A 134 -6.76 -10.05 -0.76
CA VAL A 134 -6.19 -10.10 0.59
C VAL A 134 -6.05 -11.53 1.10
N ALA A 135 -7.04 -12.39 0.85
CA ALA A 135 -6.96 -13.81 1.23
C ALA A 135 -5.78 -14.50 0.52
N LEU A 136 -5.64 -14.31 -0.79
CA LEU A 136 -4.54 -14.87 -1.57
C LEU A 136 -3.16 -14.39 -1.09
N ILE A 137 -3.01 -13.09 -0.81
CA ILE A 137 -1.74 -12.50 -0.35
C ILE A 137 -1.34 -13.00 1.05
N ARG A 138 -2.31 -13.43 1.86
CA ARG A 138 -2.05 -13.97 3.20
C ARG A 138 -1.61 -15.42 3.21
N GLU A 139 -1.74 -16.13 2.09
CA GLU A 139 -1.24 -17.49 1.98
C GLU A 139 0.28 -17.51 2.22
N PRO A 140 0.82 -18.55 2.87
CA PRO A 140 2.25 -18.71 3.04
C PRO A 140 2.95 -18.65 1.68
N TRP A 141 4.11 -18.00 1.64
CA TRP A 141 4.94 -18.04 0.44
C TRP A 141 5.25 -19.50 0.09
N PRO A 142 5.10 -19.93 -1.17
CA PRO A 142 5.43 -21.30 -1.56
C PRO A 142 6.87 -21.60 -1.18
N THR A 143 7.09 -22.60 -0.32
CA THR A 143 8.44 -23.09 -0.09
C THR A 143 8.95 -23.65 -1.42
N LYS A 144 10.13 -23.21 -1.86
CA LYS A 144 10.79 -23.84 -3.01
C LYS A 144 10.80 -25.35 -2.78
N PRO A 145 10.40 -26.17 -3.77
CA PRO A 145 10.64 -27.60 -3.69
C PRO A 145 12.13 -27.79 -3.42
N THR A 146 12.46 -28.49 -2.33
CA THR A 146 13.83 -28.93 -2.06
C THR A 146 14.28 -29.72 -3.28
N SER A 147 15.22 -29.17 -4.05
CA SER A 147 15.84 -29.93 -5.13
C SER A 147 16.40 -31.22 -4.52
N PRO A 148 16.21 -32.39 -5.16
CA PRO A 148 16.82 -33.61 -4.68
C PRO A 148 18.34 -33.41 -4.54
N PRO A 149 19.00 -34.11 -3.59
CA PRO A 149 20.45 -34.04 -3.44
C PRO A 149 21.10 -34.27 -4.80
N ARG A 150 21.97 -33.36 -5.21
CA ARG A 150 22.78 -33.52 -6.42
C ARG A 150 23.65 -34.75 -6.17
N GLU A 151 23.45 -35.83 -6.92
CA GLU A 151 24.31 -37.02 -6.85
C GLU A 151 25.77 -36.56 -6.98
N ALA A 152 26.62 -37.06 -6.08
CA ALA A 152 28.03 -36.73 -6.07
C ALA A 152 28.64 -37.09 -7.43
N PRO A 153 29.53 -36.26 -7.99
CA PRO A 153 30.21 -36.61 -9.23
C PRO A 153 31.00 -37.90 -9.02
N GLU A 154 30.76 -38.90 -9.88
CA GLU A 154 31.60 -40.10 -9.96
C GLU A 154 33.05 -39.67 -10.21
N GLU A 155 33.94 -39.98 -9.26
CA GLU A 155 35.38 -39.77 -9.46
C GLU A 155 35.87 -40.65 -10.60
N ASP A 156 36.46 -40.02 -11.62
CA ASP A 156 37.14 -40.62 -12.76
C ASP A 156 38.13 -41.72 -12.33
N GLN A 157 37.76 -42.99 -12.48
CA GLN A 157 38.62 -44.15 -12.26
C GLN A 157 39.67 -44.37 -13.38
N HIS A 158 39.99 -43.37 -14.21
CA HIS A 158 40.76 -43.58 -15.45
C HIS A 158 42.28 -43.28 -15.40
N LEU A 159 42.87 -42.98 -14.24
CA LEU A 159 44.27 -42.52 -14.15
C LEU A 159 45.31 -43.56 -13.66
N ALA A 160 44.99 -44.87 -13.65
CA ALA A 160 45.89 -45.90 -13.13
C ALA A 160 46.57 -46.83 -14.17
N GLN A 161 46.54 -46.53 -15.48
CA GLN A 161 47.10 -47.44 -16.50
C GLN A 161 48.34 -46.97 -17.28
N PHE A 162 48.91 -45.79 -17.03
CA PHE A 162 50.11 -45.34 -17.75
C PHE A 162 51.28 -44.98 -16.83
N GLN A 163 51.81 -45.97 -16.10
CA GLN A 163 53.17 -45.94 -15.55
C GLN A 163 53.84 -47.32 -15.62
N LYS A 164 54.19 -47.76 -16.83
CA LYS A 164 55.27 -48.74 -17.07
C LYS A 164 55.91 -48.48 -18.43
N LEU A 165 56.94 -47.63 -18.44
CA LEU A 165 58.09 -47.71 -19.36
C LEU A 165 59.34 -47.39 -18.55
#